data_AF-A0A3M0XKA1-F1
#
_entry.id   AF-A0A3M0XKA1-F1
#
_cell.length_a   1.000
_cell.length_b   1.000
_cell.length_c   1.000
_cell.angle_alpha   90.00
_cell.angle_beta   90.00
_cell.angle_gamma   90.00
#
_symmetry.space_group_name_H-M   'P 1'
#
loop_
_entity.id
_entity.type
_entity.pdbx_description
1 polymer ?
#
loop_
_entity_poly.entity_id
_entity_poly.type
_entity_poly.pdbx_seq_one_letter_code
_entity_poly.pdbx_strand_id
1 'polypeptide(L)'
;MNRSGAMTGKHASDRCYFCGGKLSKGVATIPFVLNSRVVVIRDVPADVCVQCGEAVMDSETARVIDRWLKQVEHVGFDVSVVTYTHLSKEPVAA
;
A
#
# COMPACT_ATOMS: atom_id res chain seq x y z
N MET A 1 2.87 27.84 -16.24
CA MET A 1 2.91 26.36 -16.20
C MET A 1 1.54 25.85 -15.75
N ASN A 2 0.76 25.23 -16.65
CA ASN A 2 -0.58 24.74 -16.35
C ASN A 2 -0.49 23.30 -15.77
N ARG A 3 -0.62 23.13 -14.46
CA ARG A 3 -0.59 21.81 -13.78
C ARG A 3 -2.02 21.29 -13.55
N SER A 4 -2.74 21.00 -14.63
CA SER A 4 -4.03 20.29 -14.57
C SER A 4 -3.86 18.76 -14.70
N GLY A 5 -2.80 18.20 -14.13
CA GLY A 5 -2.62 16.76 -14.07
C GLY A 5 -3.44 16.20 -12.91
N ALA A 6 -4.43 15.35 -13.21
CA ALA A 6 -5.12 14.57 -12.18
C ALA A 6 -4.07 13.75 -11.39
N MET A 7 -4.09 13.86 -10.05
CA MET A 7 -3.27 13.07 -9.13
C MET A 7 -3.80 11.62 -9.11
N THR A 8 -3.56 10.87 -10.19
CA THR A 8 -4.08 9.51 -10.35
C THR A 8 -3.19 8.46 -9.68
N GLY A 9 -2.04 8.87 -9.08
CA GLY A 9 -1.05 8.00 -8.43
C GLY A 9 -0.63 6.78 -9.25
N LYS A 10 -0.87 6.82 -10.57
CA LYS A 10 -0.40 5.82 -11.51
C LYS A 10 0.99 6.25 -11.96
N HIS A 11 2.03 5.66 -11.37
CA HIS A 11 3.39 5.88 -11.83
C HIS A 11 3.53 5.31 -13.25
N ALA A 12 3.62 6.19 -14.25
CA ALA A 12 3.83 5.80 -15.64
C ALA A 12 5.29 5.44 -15.96
N SER A 13 6.18 5.47 -14.96
CA SER A 13 7.60 5.17 -15.11
C SER A 13 7.91 3.80 -14.54
N ASP A 14 8.63 2.99 -15.31
CA ASP A 14 9.21 1.71 -14.90
C ASP A 14 10.47 1.87 -14.03
N ARG A 15 10.72 3.08 -13.52
CA ARG A 15 11.89 3.42 -12.70
C ARG A 15 11.48 3.85 -11.30
N CYS A 16 12.25 3.37 -10.33
CA CYS A 16 12.12 3.73 -8.93
C CYS A 16 12.40 5.21 -8.74
N TYR A 17 11.48 5.91 -8.09
CA TYR A 17 11.61 7.33 -7.78
C TYR A 17 12.81 7.63 -6.85
N PHE A 18 13.19 6.67 -6.00
CA PHE A 18 14.21 6.88 -4.97
C PHE A 18 15.64 6.64 -5.46
N CYS A 19 15.86 5.60 -6.28
CA CYS A 19 17.21 5.23 -6.74
C CYS A 19 17.38 5.20 -8.26
N GLY A 20 16.30 5.40 -9.02
CA GLY A 20 16.30 5.32 -10.49
C GLY A 20 16.37 3.89 -11.04
N GLY A 21 16.35 2.86 -10.21
CA GLY A 21 16.42 1.46 -10.63
C GLY A 21 15.15 0.90 -11.24
N LYS A 22 15.23 -0.23 -11.94
CA LYS A 22 14.07 -0.85 -12.62
C LYS A 22 13.04 -1.36 -11.60
N LEU A 23 11.78 -1.10 -11.87
CA LEU A 23 10.63 -1.64 -11.15
C LEU A 23 10.15 -2.94 -11.81
N SER A 24 9.74 -3.90 -10.99
CA SER A 24 9.14 -5.18 -11.42
C SER A 24 7.89 -5.48 -10.60
N LYS A 25 6.88 -6.09 -11.23
CA LYS A 25 5.67 -6.53 -10.53
C LYS A 25 6.03 -7.53 -9.44
N GLY A 26 5.44 -7.37 -8.26
CA GLY A 26 5.68 -8.24 -7.11
C GLY A 26 4.68 -7.99 -5.99
N VAL A 27 5.06 -8.46 -4.79
CA VAL A 27 4.33 -8.21 -3.56
C VAL A 27 5.26 -7.68 -2.48
N ALA A 28 4.71 -6.92 -1.54
CA ALA A 28 5.44 -6.37 -0.42
C ALA A 28 4.74 -6.68 0.90
N THR A 29 5.52 -6.68 1.98
CA THR A 29 5.01 -6.64 3.35
C THR A 29 5.20 -5.24 3.90
N ILE A 30 4.10 -4.55 4.24
CA ILE A 30 4.11 -3.12 4.55
C ILE A 30 3.58 -2.93 5.98
N PRO A 31 4.41 -2.42 6.91
CA PRO A 31 3.97 -2.03 8.24
C PRO A 31 3.32 -0.64 8.23
N PHE A 32 2.21 -0.50 8.94
CA PHE A 32 1.52 0.74 9.22
C PHE A 32 1.52 0.98 10.72
N VAL A 33 1.90 2.17 11.15
CA VAL A 33 1.82 2.60 12.55
C VAL A 33 0.58 3.48 12.71
N LEU A 34 -0.37 3.03 13.52
CA LEU A 34 -1.63 3.72 13.81
C LEU A 34 -1.66 4.09 15.30
N ASN A 35 -1.36 5.35 15.63
CA ASN A 35 -1.21 5.81 17.02
C ASN A 35 -0.23 4.92 17.80
N SER A 36 -0.70 4.15 18.79
CA SER A 36 0.11 3.21 19.59
C SER A 36 0.12 1.77 19.04
N ARG A 37 -0.38 1.54 17.81
CA ARG A 37 -0.56 0.20 17.22
C ARG A 37 0.26 0.01 15.96
N VAL A 38 0.59 -1.24 15.65
CA VAL A 38 1.29 -1.63 14.42
C VAL A 38 0.47 -2.66 13.66
N VAL A 39 0.17 -2.37 12.40
CA VAL A 39 -0.49 -3.32 11.49
C VAL A 39 0.46 -3.67 10.35
N VAL A 40 0.81 -4.94 10.23
CA VAL A 40 1.63 -5.45 9.14
C VAL A 40 0.73 -6.10 8.10
N ILE A 41 0.70 -5.53 6.89
CA ILE A 41 -0.06 -6.09 5.77
C ILE A 41 0.92 -6.84 4.86
N ARG A 42 0.75 -8.15 4.72
CA ARG A 42 1.51 -9.01 3.82
C ARG A 42 0.84 -9.12 2.45
N ASP A 43 1.62 -9.55 1.47
CA ASP A 43 1.17 -9.87 0.12
C ASP A 43 0.51 -8.68 -0.61
N VAL A 44 0.95 -7.46 -0.30
CA VAL A 44 0.44 -6.24 -0.92
C VAL A 44 0.94 -6.15 -2.36
N PRO A 45 0.07 -6.10 -3.38
CA PRO A 45 0.49 -5.90 -4.77
C PRO A 45 1.27 -4.60 -4.94
N ALA A 46 2.47 -4.68 -5.50
CA ALA A 46 3.33 -3.51 -5.70
C ALA A 46 4.29 -3.70 -6.88
N ASP A 47 4.81 -2.59 -7.38
CA ASP A 47 6.01 -2.59 -8.20
C ASP A 47 7.24 -2.48 -7.29
N VAL A 48 8.08 -3.51 -7.25
CA VAL A 48 9.26 -3.59 -6.37
C VAL A 48 10.52 -3.28 -7.16
N CYS A 49 11.36 -2.38 -6.65
CA CYS A 49 12.63 -2.06 -7.26
C CYS A 49 13.62 -3.22 -7.11
N VAL A 50 14.16 -3.68 -8.24
CA VAL A 50 15.12 -4.81 -8.25
C VAL A 50 16.49 -4.46 -7.65
N GLN A 51 16.76 -3.18 -7.39
CA GLN A 51 18.05 -2.71 -6.87
C GLN A 51 18.00 -2.36 -5.37
N CYS A 52 17.03 -1.55 -4.94
CA CYS A 52 16.93 -1.12 -3.54
C CYS A 52 15.82 -1.82 -2.75
N GLY A 53 14.96 -2.60 -3.39
CA GLY A 53 13.84 -3.30 -2.73
C GLY A 53 12.63 -2.41 -2.41
N GLU A 54 12.65 -1.13 -2.79
CA GLU A 54 11.54 -0.21 -2.54
C GLU A 54 10.24 -0.68 -3.23
N ALA A 55 9.14 -0.68 -2.48
CA ALA A 55 7.83 -1.08 -2.98
C ALA A 55 6.98 0.15 -3.33
N VAL A 56 6.56 0.23 -4.58
CA VAL A 56 5.69 1.29 -5.10
C VAL A 56 4.29 0.73 -5.29
N MET A 57 3.35 1.17 -4.45
CA MET A 57 1.93 0.83 -4.57
C MET A 57 1.21 1.80 -5.50
N ASP A 58 0.21 1.32 -6.22
CA ASP A 58 -0.70 2.18 -6.97
C ASP A 58 -1.81 2.77 -6.08
N SER A 59 -2.53 3.75 -6.64
CA SER A 59 -3.66 4.41 -5.95
C SER A 59 -4.79 3.46 -5.56
N GLU A 60 -5.01 2.38 -6.31
CA GLU A 60 -6.10 1.46 -6.02
C GLU A 60 -5.79 0.62 -4.78
N THR A 61 -4.59 0.04 -4.76
CA THR A 61 -4.02 -0.69 -3.63
C THR A 61 -3.99 0.18 -2.37
N ALA A 62 -3.50 1.41 -2.50
CA ALA A 62 -3.46 2.37 -1.40
C ALA A 62 -4.86 2.69 -0.84
N ARG A 63 -5.87 2.84 -1.71
CA ARG A 63 -7.25 3.09 -1.28
C ARG A 63 -7.89 1.89 -0.56
N VAL A 64 -7.60 0.67 -1.00
CA VAL A 64 -8.09 -0.55 -0.33
C VAL A 64 -7.52 -0.60 1.09
N ILE A 65 -6.21 -0.38 1.23
CA ILE A 65 -5.55 -0.38 2.54
C ILE A 65 -6.06 0.75 3.43
N ASP A 66 -6.16 1.99 2.92
CA ASP A 66 -6.65 3.15 3.68
C ASP A 66 -8.08 2.94 4.21
N ARG A 67 -8.99 2.41 3.38
CA ARG A 67 -10.36 2.09 3.83
C ARG A 67 -10.36 1.08 4.97
N TRP A 68 -9.57 0.02 4.85
CA TRP A 68 -9.53 -1.03 5.84
C TRP A 68 -8.87 -0.56 7.15
N LEU A 69 -7.76 0.18 7.09
CA LEU A 69 -7.08 0.73 8.26
C LEU A 69 -8.01 1.63 9.10
N LYS A 70 -8.89 2.40 8.45
CA LYS A 70 -9.93 3.22 9.11
C LYS A 70 -10.98 2.38 9.85
N GLN A 71 -11.28 1.18 9.36
CA GLN A 71 -12.23 0.28 10.03
C GLN A 71 -11.60 -0.40 11.25
N VAL A 72 -10.31 -0.72 11.18
CA VAL A 72 -9.61 -1.43 12.26
C VAL A 72 -8.97 -0.52 13.32
N GLU A 73 -9.14 0.79 13.22
CA GLU A 73 -8.61 1.75 14.20
C GLU A 73 -9.16 1.49 15.63
N HIS A 74 -10.31 0.84 15.73
CA HIS A 74 -10.99 0.56 17.00
C HIS A 74 -10.81 -0.88 17.53
N VAL A 75 -9.94 -1.70 16.92
CA VAL A 75 -9.74 -3.10 17.36
C VAL A 75 -8.74 -3.18 18.52
N GLY A 76 -8.98 -4.10 19.47
CA GLY A 76 -8.26 -4.22 20.75
C GLY A 76 -6.86 -4.86 20.69
N PHE A 77 -6.15 -4.82 19.57
CA PHE A 77 -4.81 -5.41 19.43
C PHE A 77 -3.74 -4.33 19.24
N ASP A 78 -2.59 -4.50 19.88
CA ASP A 78 -1.43 -3.60 19.72
C ASP A 78 -0.63 -3.91 18.44
N VAL A 79 -0.54 -5.19 18.07
CA VAL A 79 0.13 -5.65 16.85
C VAL A 79 -0.75 -6.63 16.11
N SER A 80 -1.00 -6.35 14.83
CA SER A 80 -1.81 -7.19 13.94
C SER A 80 -1.04 -7.52 12.66
N VAL A 81 -1.11 -8.77 12.20
CA VAL A 81 -0.56 -9.20 10.90
C VAL A 81 -1.70 -9.74 10.05
N VAL A 82 -1.92 -9.13 8.88
CA VAL A 82 -3.01 -9.48 7.95
C VAL A 82 -2.47 -9.64 6.53
N THR A 83 -3.22 -10.31 5.66
CA THR A 83 -2.87 -10.48 4.24
C THR A 83 -3.76 -9.60 3.37
N TYR A 84 -3.21 -9.00 2.31
CA TYR A 84 -3.95 -8.09 1.42
C TYR A 84 -5.24 -8.72 0.86
N THR A 85 -5.24 -10.02 0.59
CA THR A 85 -6.40 -10.76 0.08
C THR A 85 -7.57 -10.83 1.07
N HIS A 86 -7.33 -10.61 2.36
CA HIS A 86 -8.40 -10.54 3.37
C HIS A 86 -9.04 -9.14 3.39
N LEU A 87 -8.26 -8.09 3.12
CA LEU A 87 -8.75 -6.71 3.04
C LEU A 87 -9.68 -6.51 1.82
N SER A 88 -9.41 -7.24 0.73
CA SER A 88 -10.22 -7.17 -0.50
C SER A 88 -11.52 -7.98 -0.46
N LYS A 89 -11.80 -8.73 0.63
CA LYS A 89 -12.94 -9.66 0.73
C LYS A 89 -14.01 -9.23 1.74
N GLU A 90 -13.73 -8.30 2.66
CA GLU A 90 -14.74 -7.85 3.61
C GLU A 90 -15.81 -7.03 2.87
N PRO A 91 -17.11 -7.36 3.03
CA PRO A 91 -18.15 -6.45 2.59
C PRO A 91 -18.01 -5.19 3.44
N VAL A 92 -18.01 -4.05 2.76
CA VAL A 92 -18.24 -2.74 3.36
C VAL A 92 -19.64 -2.81 3.99
N ALA A 93 -19.73 -3.30 5.22
CA ALA A 93 -20.92 -3.18 6.04
C ALA A 93 -20.94 -1.74 6.57
N ALA A 94 -21.82 -0.95 5.96
CA ALA A 94 -22.30 0.32 6.51
C ALA A 94 -23.26 0.05 7.67
#